data_AF-A0A1I8AYI9-F1
#
_entry.id   AF-A0A1I8AYI9-F1
#
_cell.length_a   1.000
_cell.length_b   1.000
_cell.length_c   1.000
_cell.angle_alpha   90.00
_cell.angle_beta   90.00
_cell.angle_gamma   90.00
#
_symmetry.space_group_name_H-M   'P 1'
#
loop_
_entity.id
_entity.type
_entity.pdbx_description
1 polymer ?
#
loop_
_entity_poly.entity_id
_entity_poly.type
_entity_poly.pdbx_seq_one_letter_code
_entity_poly.pdbx_strand_id
1 'polypeptide(L)'
;MGLFVCLGYTFRLLSHLDERRCITFSLIVMLGFFLSTYPWPFLTTPMPLPTFVNETLANSTVVQTVVTQGCSPQKYSWCLTTPAINAIVYHAALVFTLGIAAPIGNINLDVLYSRLLGPIKQGTMQGVFVALSDLVGFAGPVIVTNVYQWGGPKPVWAGIIGLIGSGIAFWMYFYERLVPKYRTVQMIDKVKKKHLS
;
A
#
# COMPACT_ATOMS: atom_id res chain seq x y z
N MET A 1 -3.75 -5.22 14.75
CA MET A 1 -4.73 -4.89 13.70
C MET A 1 -4.80 -5.94 12.60
N GLY A 2 -3.68 -6.48 12.09
CA GLY A 2 -3.71 -7.62 11.15
C GLY A 2 -4.41 -8.88 11.68
N LEU A 3 -4.32 -9.17 13.00
CA LEU A 3 -4.97 -10.32 13.62
C LEU A 3 -6.50 -10.31 13.54
N PHE A 4 -7.17 -9.16 13.65
CA PHE A 4 -8.64 -9.09 13.58
C PHE A 4 -9.17 -9.33 12.16
N VAL A 5 -8.44 -8.87 11.14
CA VAL A 5 -8.75 -9.15 9.73
C VAL A 5 -8.45 -10.61 9.39
N CYS A 6 -7.36 -11.17 9.92
CA CYS A 6 -7.08 -12.60 9.81
C CYS A 6 -8.18 -13.44 10.48
N LEU A 7 -8.67 -13.02 11.65
CA LEU A 7 -9.80 -13.67 12.32
C LEU A 7 -11.09 -13.56 11.51
N GLY A 8 -11.42 -12.39 10.94
CA GLY A 8 -12.57 -12.24 10.05
C GLY A 8 -12.47 -13.06 8.75
N TYR A 9 -11.26 -13.20 8.22
CA TYR A 9 -10.97 -14.04 7.06
C TYR A 9 -11.10 -15.54 7.37
N THR A 10 -10.63 -15.99 8.54
CA THR A 10 -10.82 -17.39 9.00
C THR A 10 -12.25 -17.68 9.45
N PHE A 11 -13.02 -16.69 9.91
CA PHE A 11 -14.40 -16.83 10.40
C PHE A 11 -15.51 -16.86 9.32
N ARG A 12 -15.20 -17.15 8.05
CA ARG A 12 -16.15 -17.40 6.93
C ARG A 12 -16.76 -16.19 6.22
N LEU A 13 -16.45 -14.93 6.56
CA LEU A 13 -17.11 -13.78 5.89
C LEU A 13 -16.56 -13.51 4.47
N LEU A 14 -15.26 -13.75 4.24
CA LEU A 14 -14.62 -13.55 2.93
C LEU A 14 -14.47 -14.83 2.10
N SER A 15 -14.77 -16.01 2.66
CA SER A 15 -14.61 -17.30 1.96
C SER A 15 -15.55 -17.49 0.76
N HIS A 16 -16.59 -16.67 0.66
CA HIS A 16 -17.55 -16.67 -0.45
C HIS A 16 -17.21 -15.69 -1.57
N LEU A 17 -16.22 -14.81 -1.37
CA LEU A 17 -15.81 -13.85 -2.40
C LEU A 17 -14.67 -14.43 -3.24
N ASP A 18 -14.76 -14.26 -4.56
CA ASP A 18 -13.69 -14.65 -5.47
C ASP A 18 -12.41 -13.88 -5.11
N GLU A 19 -11.29 -14.59 -4.97
CA GLU A 19 -10.00 -14.03 -4.55
C GLU A 19 -9.59 -12.86 -5.49
N ARG A 20 -9.92 -12.99 -6.77
CA ARG A 20 -9.70 -11.95 -7.79
C ARG A 20 -10.46 -10.65 -7.53
N ARG A 21 -11.70 -10.74 -7.04
CA ARG A 21 -12.51 -9.55 -6.70
C ARG A 21 -11.94 -8.85 -5.47
N CYS A 22 -11.49 -9.62 -4.48
CA CYS A 22 -10.82 -9.09 -3.29
C CYS A 22 -9.52 -8.34 -3.62
N ILE A 23 -8.68 -8.91 -4.50
CA ILE A 23 -7.44 -8.25 -4.96
C ILE A 23 -7.78 -6.97 -5.73
N THR A 24 -8.75 -7.02 -6.64
CA THR A 24 -9.17 -5.85 -7.42
C THR A 24 -9.69 -4.73 -6.52
N PHE A 25 -10.53 -5.07 -5.53
CA PHE A 25 -11.00 -4.13 -4.52
C PHE A 25 -9.85 -3.48 -3.74
N SER A 26 -8.89 -4.30 -3.28
CA SER A 26 -7.71 -3.81 -2.56
C SER A 26 -6.89 -2.81 -3.40
N LEU A 27 -6.63 -3.14 -4.66
CA LEU A 27 -5.87 -2.26 -5.57
C LEU A 27 -6.60 -0.93 -5.84
N ILE A 28 -7.92 -0.96 -6.03
CA ILE A 28 -8.73 0.26 -6.23
C ILE A 28 -8.71 1.15 -4.99
N VAL A 29 -8.88 0.56 -3.79
CA VAL A 29 -8.83 1.31 -2.53
C VAL A 29 -7.45 1.92 -2.33
N MET A 30 -6.38 1.18 -2.62
CA MET A 30 -5.01 1.66 -2.48
C MET A 30 -4.72 2.82 -3.46
N LEU A 31 -5.17 2.71 -4.71
CA LEU A 31 -5.10 3.82 -5.67
C LEU A 31 -5.89 5.05 -5.18
N GLY A 32 -7.11 4.85 -4.67
CA GLY A 32 -7.94 5.91 -4.11
C GLY A 32 -7.31 6.62 -2.91
N PHE A 33 -6.58 5.89 -2.07
CA PHE A 33 -5.80 6.47 -0.97
C PHE A 33 -4.70 7.40 -1.48
N PHE A 34 -3.88 6.96 -2.44
CA PHE A 34 -2.81 7.80 -2.97
C PHE A 34 -3.33 9.00 -3.78
N LEU A 35 -4.47 8.86 -4.48
CA LEU A 35 -5.11 9.97 -5.18
C LEU A 35 -5.74 11.00 -4.22
N SER A 36 -6.38 10.54 -3.15
CA SER A 36 -7.01 11.45 -2.17
C SER A 36 -5.98 12.16 -1.29
N THR A 37 -4.84 11.52 -1.02
CA THR A 37 -3.72 12.12 -0.27
C THR A 37 -2.72 12.86 -1.15
N TYR A 38 -2.93 12.91 -2.46
CA TYR A 38 -2.08 13.71 -3.34
C TYR A 38 -2.25 15.21 -3.01
N PRO A 39 -1.17 15.98 -2.85
CA PRO A 39 -1.24 17.41 -2.57
C PRO A 39 -1.63 18.18 -3.84
N TRP A 40 -2.92 18.12 -4.18
CA TRP A 40 -3.50 18.77 -5.35
C TRP A 40 -3.36 20.29 -5.27
N PRO A 41 -3.24 20.97 -6.43
CA PRO A 41 -3.04 22.42 -6.49
C PRO A 41 -4.23 23.24 -5.95
N PHE A 42 -5.41 22.63 -5.76
CA PHE A 42 -6.58 23.30 -5.19
C PHE A 42 -6.55 23.44 -3.66
N LEU A 43 -5.65 22.71 -2.97
CA LEU A 43 -5.49 22.90 -1.52
C LEU A 43 -4.69 24.17 -1.27
N THR A 44 -5.29 25.14 -0.59
CA THR A 44 -4.68 26.45 -0.29
C THR A 44 -3.99 26.51 1.07
N THR A 45 -4.14 25.48 1.91
CA THR A 45 -3.51 25.42 3.23
C THR A 45 -2.00 25.18 3.08
N PRO A 46 -1.13 26.11 3.50
CA PRO A 46 0.31 25.93 3.41
C PRO A 46 0.82 24.92 4.44
N MET A 47 1.96 24.29 4.16
CA MET A 47 2.60 23.36 5.10
C MET A 47 3.10 24.11 6.35
N PRO A 48 2.87 23.59 7.58
CA PRO A 48 3.39 24.23 8.78
C PRO A 48 4.91 24.30 8.75
N LEU A 49 5.44 25.50 8.97
CA LEU A 49 6.86 25.78 9.11
C LEU A 49 7.30 25.47 10.55
N PRO A 50 8.54 25.00 10.76
CA PRO A 50 9.06 24.79 12.10
C PRO A 50 9.22 26.14 12.79
N THR A 51 8.59 26.30 13.95
CA THR A 51 8.87 27.42 14.83
C THR A 51 10.01 27.06 15.77
N PHE A 52 11.04 27.90 15.77
CA PHE A 52 12.17 27.83 16.67
C PHE A 52 11.92 28.79 17.83
N VAL A 53 12.08 28.32 19.06
CA VAL A 53 12.16 29.21 20.23
C VAL A 53 13.62 29.25 20.65
N ASN A 54 14.13 30.46 20.83
CA ASN A 54 15.46 30.68 21.37
C ASN A 54 15.35 30.63 22.90
N GLU A 55 15.70 29.50 23.50
CA GLU A 55 15.83 29.45 24.95
C GLU A 55 17.25 29.90 25.33
N THR A 56 17.32 31.00 26.09
CA THR A 56 18.56 31.46 26.70
C THR A 56 18.82 30.65 27.96
N LEU A 57 19.80 29.73 27.91
CA LEU A 57 20.26 29.03 29.11
C LEU A 57 21.09 29.98 29.97
N ALA A 58 21.01 29.85 31.30
CA ALA A 58 21.69 30.73 32.28
C ALA A 58 23.22 30.87 32.07
N ASN A 59 23.84 30.01 31.26
CA ASN A 59 25.26 30.05 30.89
C ASN A 59 25.55 30.75 29.53
N SER A 60 24.65 31.61 29.05
CA SER A 60 24.79 32.36 27.77
C SER A 60 24.85 31.51 26.50
N THR A 61 24.49 30.23 26.58
CA THR A 61 24.27 29.38 25.40
C THR A 61 22.81 29.51 24.96
N VAL A 62 22.59 30.08 23.77
CA VAL A 62 21.27 30.09 23.11
C VAL A 62 21.06 28.70 22.51
N VAL A 63 20.10 27.94 23.04
CA VAL A 63 19.69 26.65 22.48
C VAL A 63 18.45 26.88 21.63
N GLN A 64 18.53 26.61 20.33
CA GLN A 64 17.36 26.61 19.46
C GLN A 64 16.57 25.31 19.67
N THR A 65 15.44 25.41 20.35
CA THR A 65 14.52 24.28 20.52
C THR A 65 13.43 24.35 19.44
N VAL A 66 13.20 23.22 18.76
CA VAL A 66 12.13 23.09 17.76
C VAL A 66 10.83 22.84 18.52
N VAL A 67 9.94 23.82 18.55
CA VAL A 67 8.68 23.75 19.34
C VAL A 67 7.54 23.16 18.51
N THR A 68 7.57 23.31 17.19
CA THR A 68 6.58 22.68 16.29
C THR A 68 7.28 21.87 15.20
N GLN A 69 6.77 20.66 14.96
CA GLN A 69 7.24 19.83 13.86
C GLN A 69 6.76 20.42 12.54
N GLY A 70 7.69 20.86 11.71
CA GLY A 70 7.42 21.47 10.42
C GLY A 70 8.57 21.23 9.44
N CYS A 71 8.34 21.53 8.17
CA CYS A 71 9.36 21.43 7.14
C CYS A 71 10.23 22.70 7.12
N SER A 72 11.55 22.59 7.22
CA SER A 72 12.45 23.75 7.11
C SER A 72 12.73 24.08 5.64
N PRO A 73 12.44 25.32 5.17
CA PRO A 73 12.77 25.76 3.82
C PRO A 73 14.27 25.76 3.51
N GLN A 74 15.13 25.83 4.55
CA GLN A 74 16.58 25.81 4.39
C GLN A 74 17.10 24.41 4.02
N LYS A 75 16.36 23.37 4.44
CA LYS A 75 16.70 21.97 4.18
C LYS A 75 16.00 21.42 2.94
N TYR A 76 14.78 21.88 2.66
CA TYR A 76 13.93 21.36 1.60
C TYR A 76 13.34 22.49 0.76
N SER A 77 13.66 22.53 -0.53
CA SER A 77 13.20 23.56 -1.48
C SER A 77 11.69 23.48 -1.77
N TRP A 78 11.11 22.28 -1.71
CA TRP A 78 9.70 22.02 -2.00
C TRP A 78 8.73 22.48 -0.88
N CYS A 79 9.27 22.90 0.26
CA CYS A 79 8.53 23.23 1.47
C CYS A 79 7.46 24.33 1.28
N LEU A 80 7.82 25.38 0.53
CA LEU A 80 6.95 26.53 0.28
C LEU A 80 5.94 26.27 -0.85
N THR A 81 6.21 25.26 -1.69
CA THR A 81 5.41 24.97 -2.90
C THR A 81 4.38 23.86 -2.71
N THR A 82 4.40 23.19 -1.57
CA THR A 82 3.57 22.00 -1.30
C THR A 82 2.48 22.35 -0.29
N PRO A 83 1.19 22.16 -0.65
CA PRO A 83 0.10 22.38 0.29
C PRO A 83 0.03 21.27 1.35
N ALA A 84 -0.42 21.64 2.54
CA ALA A 84 -0.76 20.73 3.62
C ALA A 84 -2.01 19.93 3.29
N ILE A 85 -2.00 18.65 3.67
CA ILE A 85 -3.15 17.74 3.57
C ILE A 85 -3.83 17.70 4.95
N ASN A 86 -5.16 17.57 4.98
CA ASN A 86 -5.90 17.42 6.23
C ASN A 86 -5.47 16.14 6.96
N ALA A 87 -4.94 16.31 8.18
CA ALA A 87 -4.44 15.22 9.00
C ALA A 87 -5.52 14.17 9.29
N ILE A 88 -6.76 14.57 9.57
CA ILE A 88 -7.85 13.63 9.92
C ILE A 88 -8.15 12.70 8.73
N VAL A 89 -8.29 13.28 7.53
CA VAL A 89 -8.56 12.52 6.30
C VAL A 89 -7.40 11.59 5.99
N TYR A 90 -6.16 12.08 6.11
CA TYR A 90 -4.97 11.27 5.89
C TYR A 90 -4.90 10.07 6.84
N HIS A 91 -5.06 10.29 8.14
CA HIS A 91 -4.96 9.22 9.13
C HIS A 91 -6.12 8.22 9.02
N ALA A 92 -7.35 8.67 8.78
CA ALA A 92 -8.50 7.79 8.58
C ALA A 92 -8.31 6.90 7.34
N ALA A 93 -7.89 7.49 6.22
CA ALA A 93 -7.66 6.75 4.98
C ALA A 93 -6.45 5.80 5.10
N LEU A 94 -5.42 6.18 5.87
CA LEU A 94 -4.27 5.34 6.16
C LEU A 94 -4.65 4.12 7.00
N VAL A 95 -5.46 4.29 8.05
CA VAL A 95 -5.97 3.18 8.86
C VAL A 95 -6.81 2.22 8.02
N PHE A 96 -7.69 2.75 7.17
CA PHE A 96 -8.51 1.91 6.30
C PHE A 96 -7.66 1.12 5.29
N THR A 97 -6.70 1.78 4.66
CA THR A 97 -5.88 1.17 3.60
C THR A 97 -4.90 0.15 4.17
N LEU A 98 -4.10 0.52 5.17
CA LEU A 98 -3.11 -0.37 5.77
C LEU A 98 -3.75 -1.41 6.70
N GLY A 99 -4.87 -1.08 7.32
CA GLY A 99 -5.55 -1.96 8.27
C GLY A 99 -6.44 -3.00 7.62
N ILE A 100 -7.09 -2.68 6.49
CA ILE A 100 -8.11 -3.55 5.86
C ILE A 100 -7.74 -3.90 4.42
N ALA A 101 -7.54 -2.89 3.56
CA ALA A 101 -7.40 -3.13 2.13
C ALA A 101 -6.11 -3.90 1.79
N ALA A 102 -4.96 -3.46 2.32
CA ALA A 102 -3.66 -4.09 2.09
C ALA A 102 -3.60 -5.57 2.55
N PRO A 103 -4.01 -5.94 3.79
CA PRO A 103 -3.99 -7.34 4.20
C PRO A 103 -4.96 -8.22 3.39
N ILE A 104 -6.15 -7.71 3.03
CA ILE A 104 -7.08 -8.45 2.16
C ILE A 104 -6.41 -8.73 0.80
N GLY A 105 -5.78 -7.71 0.19
CA GLY A 105 -5.08 -7.87 -1.09
C GLY A 105 -3.97 -8.90 -1.02
N ASN A 106 -3.06 -8.77 -0.04
CA ASN A 106 -1.90 -9.65 0.12
C ASN A 106 -2.29 -11.11 0.36
N ILE A 107 -3.24 -11.37 1.28
CA ILE A 107 -3.69 -12.73 1.58
C ILE A 107 -4.31 -13.39 0.35
N ASN A 108 -5.18 -12.66 -0.37
CA ASN A 108 -5.83 -13.22 -1.55
C ASN A 108 -4.84 -13.41 -2.71
N LEU A 109 -3.81 -12.56 -2.82
CA LEU A 109 -2.74 -12.69 -3.79
C LEU A 109 -1.92 -13.96 -3.53
N ASP A 110 -1.50 -14.21 -2.29
CA ASP A 110 -0.76 -15.41 -1.91
C ASP A 110 -1.55 -16.70 -2.16
N VAL A 111 -2.85 -16.68 -1.83
CA VAL A 111 -3.77 -17.80 -2.08
C VAL A 111 -3.92 -18.04 -3.58
N LEU A 112 -4.13 -16.98 -4.38
CA LEU A 112 -4.28 -17.09 -5.82
C LEU A 112 -2.99 -17.61 -6.46
N TYR A 113 -1.84 -17.08 -6.06
CA TYR A 113 -0.53 -17.48 -6.55
C TYR A 113 -0.26 -18.97 -6.29
N SER A 114 -0.49 -19.42 -5.05
CA SER A 114 -0.36 -20.84 -4.66
C SER A 114 -1.26 -21.76 -5.47
N ARG A 115 -2.53 -21.36 -5.70
CA ARG A 115 -3.48 -22.14 -6.50
C ARG A 115 -3.16 -22.15 -8.00
N LEU A 116 -2.48 -21.13 -8.51
CA LEU A 116 -2.07 -21.06 -9.91
C LEU A 116 -0.88 -21.99 -10.21
N LEU A 117 0.07 -22.09 -9.27
CA LEU A 117 1.25 -22.94 -9.36
C LEU A 117 0.94 -24.44 -9.25
N GLY A 118 0.04 -24.82 -8.34
CA GLY A 118 -0.24 -26.22 -8.05
C GLY A 118 0.94 -26.96 -7.38
N PRO A 119 0.88 -28.30 -7.30
CA PRO A 119 1.72 -29.08 -6.38
C PRO A 119 3.19 -29.27 -6.78
N ILE A 120 3.57 -29.03 -8.04
CA ILE A 120 4.84 -29.57 -8.58
C ILE A 120 6.05 -28.64 -8.32
N LYS A 121 5.85 -27.33 -8.11
CA LYS A 121 6.95 -26.35 -7.86
C LYS A 121 6.57 -25.17 -6.94
N GLN A 122 5.62 -25.37 -6.03
CA GLN A 122 5.09 -24.28 -5.21
C GLN A 122 6.17 -23.62 -4.32
N GLY A 123 7.00 -24.43 -3.65
CA GLY A 123 8.00 -23.92 -2.68
C GLY A 123 9.05 -23.01 -3.30
N THR A 124 9.67 -23.40 -4.42
CA THR A 124 10.72 -22.59 -5.06
C THR A 124 10.17 -21.28 -5.61
N MET A 125 9.01 -21.31 -6.28
CA MET A 125 8.42 -20.12 -6.90
C MET A 125 7.91 -19.14 -5.85
N GLN A 126 7.29 -19.66 -4.77
CA GLN A 126 6.90 -18.84 -3.62
C GLN A 126 8.12 -18.27 -2.89
N GLY A 127 9.21 -19.03 -2.78
CA GLY A 127 10.48 -18.52 -2.24
C GLY A 127 11.05 -17.34 -3.06
N VAL A 128 11.05 -17.45 -4.39
CA VAL A 128 11.48 -16.34 -5.27
C VAL A 128 10.57 -15.12 -5.11
N PHE A 129 9.25 -15.33 -5.05
CA PHE A 129 8.28 -14.25 -4.85
C PHE A 129 8.50 -13.48 -3.53
N VAL A 130 8.75 -14.22 -2.43
CA VAL A 130 9.05 -13.61 -1.12
C VAL A 130 10.39 -12.88 -1.17
N ALA A 131 11.44 -13.49 -1.73
CA ALA A 131 12.77 -12.87 -1.82
C ALA A 131 12.75 -11.54 -2.61
N LEU A 132 11.98 -11.48 -3.70
CA LEU A 132 11.77 -10.24 -4.46
C LEU A 132 11.00 -9.20 -3.65
N SER A 133 9.98 -9.62 -2.89
CA SER A 133 9.20 -8.72 -2.03
C SER A 133 10.07 -8.12 -0.91
N ASP A 134 10.95 -8.91 -0.31
CA ASP A 134 11.90 -8.46 0.71
C ASP A 134 12.94 -7.49 0.13
N LEU A 135 13.43 -7.76 -1.08
CA LEU A 135 14.34 -6.85 -1.79
C LEU A 135 13.69 -5.49 -2.05
N VAL A 136 12.42 -5.48 -2.47
CA VAL A 136 11.63 -4.25 -2.61
C VAL A 136 11.41 -3.58 -1.26
N GLY A 137 11.17 -4.34 -0.19
CA GLY A 137 11.05 -3.81 1.17
C GLY A 137 12.32 -3.10 1.66
N PHE A 138 13.50 -3.58 1.24
CA PHE A 138 14.78 -2.94 1.54
C PHE A 138 15.05 -1.73 0.63
N ALA A 139 14.88 -1.86 -0.68
CA ALA A 139 15.21 -0.81 -1.65
C ALA A 139 14.19 0.34 -1.66
N GLY A 140 12.92 0.04 -1.38
CA GLY A 140 11.81 0.99 -1.43
C GLY A 140 12.03 2.23 -0.55
N PRO A 141 12.30 2.09 0.76
CA PRO A 141 12.55 3.23 1.64
C PRO A 141 13.73 4.09 1.19
N VAL A 142 14.80 3.48 0.68
CA VAL A 142 15.99 4.21 0.19
C VAL A 142 15.64 5.06 -1.03
N ILE A 143 14.94 4.48 -2.01
CA ILE A 143 14.54 5.19 -3.23
C ILE A 143 13.56 6.31 -2.88
N VAL A 144 12.52 6.01 -2.10
CA VAL A 144 11.50 6.99 -1.69
C VAL A 144 12.11 8.14 -0.90
N THR A 145 13.04 7.87 0.02
CA THR A 145 13.70 8.92 0.82
C THR A 145 14.52 9.85 -0.06
N ASN A 146 15.27 9.32 -1.03
CA ASN A 146 16.06 10.15 -1.95
C ASN A 146 15.16 11.05 -2.81
N VAL A 147 14.08 10.49 -3.38
CA VAL A 147 13.13 11.26 -4.18
C VAL A 147 12.42 12.31 -3.33
N TYR A 148 12.07 11.97 -2.08
CA TYR A 148 11.45 12.90 -1.14
C TYR A 148 12.37 14.07 -0.79
N GLN A 149 13.66 13.81 -0.54
CA GLN A 149 14.62 14.87 -0.21
C GLN A 149 14.76 15.87 -1.37
N TRP A 150 14.82 15.37 -2.60
CA TRP A 150 15.07 16.20 -3.78
C TRP A 150 13.82 16.93 -4.29
N GLY A 151 12.71 16.21 -4.44
CA GLY A 151 11.50 16.73 -5.10
C GLY A 151 10.26 16.81 -4.21
N GLY A 152 10.37 16.38 -2.95
CA GLY A 152 9.28 16.43 -1.99
C GLY A 152 8.23 15.33 -2.17
N PRO A 153 7.04 15.50 -1.57
CA PRO A 153 6.01 14.47 -1.58
C PRO A 153 5.30 14.32 -2.93
N LYS A 154 5.22 15.38 -3.75
CA LYS A 154 4.58 15.36 -5.08
C LYS A 154 5.11 14.25 -6.00
N PRO A 155 6.43 14.19 -6.32
CA PRO A 155 6.97 13.15 -7.21
C PRO A 155 6.93 11.76 -6.58
N VAL A 156 7.06 11.64 -5.25
CA VAL A 156 6.92 10.35 -4.56
C VAL A 156 5.53 9.77 -4.76
N TRP A 157 4.49 10.56 -4.48
CA TRP A 157 3.10 10.09 -4.65
C TRP A 157 2.79 9.83 -6.12
N ALA A 158 3.22 10.68 -7.04
CA ALA A 158 3.03 10.48 -8.47
C ALA A 158 3.67 9.17 -8.97
N GLY A 159 4.89 8.87 -8.52
CA GLY A 159 5.58 7.62 -8.83
C GLY A 159 4.84 6.38 -8.31
N ILE A 160 4.33 6.44 -7.07
CA ILE A 160 3.55 5.34 -6.48
C ILE A 160 2.21 5.15 -7.18
N ILE A 161 1.50 6.24 -7.50
CA ILE A 161 0.25 6.20 -8.29
C ILE A 161 0.52 5.55 -9.66
N GLY A 162 1.61 5.92 -10.32
CA GLY A 162 2.02 5.31 -11.59
C GLY A 162 2.32 3.82 -11.46
N LEU A 163 3.00 3.39 -10.40
CA LEU A 163 3.32 1.98 -10.14
C LEU A 163 2.05 1.15 -9.83
N ILE A 164 1.15 1.67 -9.01
CA ILE A 164 -0.12 1.00 -8.71
C ILE A 164 -1.00 0.97 -9.95
N GLY A 165 -1.07 2.07 -10.69
CA GLY A 165 -1.83 2.17 -11.94
C GLY A 165 -1.36 1.18 -13.00
N SER A 166 -0.03 1.03 -13.19
CA SER A 166 0.53 0.04 -14.10
C SER A 166 0.28 -1.39 -13.60
N GLY A 167 0.34 -1.63 -12.29
CA GLY A 167 -0.03 -2.90 -11.67
C GLY A 167 -1.51 -3.27 -11.91
N ILE A 168 -2.43 -2.30 -11.78
CA ILE A 168 -3.84 -2.49 -12.09
C ILE A 168 -4.04 -2.77 -13.58
N ALA A 169 -3.37 -2.03 -14.47
CA ALA A 169 -3.46 -2.27 -15.91
C ALA A 169 -2.99 -3.68 -16.27
N PHE A 170 -1.85 -4.11 -15.70
CA PHE A 170 -1.31 -5.45 -15.87
C PHE A 170 -2.27 -6.52 -15.31
N TRP A 171 -2.84 -6.28 -14.12
CA TRP A 171 -3.82 -7.16 -13.48
C TRP A 171 -5.08 -7.33 -14.33
N MET A 172 -5.63 -6.24 -14.86
CA MET A 172 -6.81 -6.24 -15.72
C MET A 172 -6.54 -6.96 -17.04
N TYR A 173 -5.36 -6.74 -17.65
CA TYR A 173 -4.96 -7.42 -18.88
C TYR A 173 -4.90 -8.95 -18.71
N PHE A 174 -4.42 -9.44 -17.57
CA PHE A 174 -4.36 -10.88 -17.27
C PHE A 174 -5.56 -11.42 -16.48
N TYR A 175 -6.59 -10.62 -16.23
CA TYR A 175 -7.69 -10.95 -15.32
C TYR A 175 -8.40 -12.26 -15.70
N GLU A 176 -8.62 -12.45 -17.01
CA GLU A 176 -9.25 -13.65 -17.57
C GLU A 176 -8.32 -14.87 -17.53
N ARG A 177 -6.99 -14.68 -17.62
CA ARG A 177 -6.01 -15.77 -17.62
C ARG A 177 -5.72 -16.29 -16.20
N LEU A 178 -5.98 -15.50 -15.18
CA LEU A 178 -5.75 -15.81 -13.76
C LEU A 178 -6.84 -16.72 -13.15
N VAL A 179 -7.43 -17.65 -13.92
CA VAL A 179 -8.39 -18.63 -13.41
C VAL A 179 -7.62 -19.76 -12.70
N PRO A 180 -7.83 -19.99 -11.38
CA PRO A 180 -7.15 -21.07 -10.68
C PRO A 180 -7.64 -22.43 -11.20
N LYS A 181 -6.71 -23.26 -11.70
CA LYS A 181 -6.99 -24.61 -12.22
C LYS A 181 -7.68 -25.53 -11.20
N TYR A 182 -7.45 -25.30 -9.91
CA TYR A 182 -8.12 -26.01 -8.82
C TYR A 182 -9.66 -25.91 -8.87
N ARG A 183 -10.22 -24.75 -9.24
CA ARG A 183 -11.67 -24.58 -9.35
C ARG A 183 -12.24 -25.47 -10.47
N THR A 184 -11.50 -25.65 -11.55
CA THR A 184 -11.87 -26.55 -12.65
C THR A 184 -11.84 -28.02 -12.20
N VAL A 185 -10.82 -28.44 -11.45
CA VAL A 185 -10.72 -29.82 -10.93
C VAL A 185 -11.83 -30.13 -9.93
N GLN A 186 -12.12 -29.23 -8.99
CA GLN A 186 -13.23 -29.42 -8.04
C GLN A 186 -14.61 -29.48 -8.71
N MET A 187 -14.82 -28.70 -9.78
CA MET A 187 -16.06 -28.79 -10.56
C MET A 187 -16.16 -30.13 -11.27
N ILE A 188 -15.08 -30.63 -11.86
CA ILE A 188 -15.03 -31.96 -12.48
C ILE A 188 -15.31 -33.05 -11.45
N ASP A 189 -14.72 -32.99 -10.26
CA ASP A 189 -14.95 -33.97 -9.19
C ASP A 189 -16.40 -33.92 -8.67
N LYS A 190 -16.99 -32.73 -8.51
CA LYS A 190 -18.41 -32.60 -8.16
C LYS A 190 -19.34 -33.16 -9.22
N VAL A 191 -19.06 -32.90 -10.50
CA VAL A 191 -19.84 -33.44 -11.64
C VAL A 191 -19.70 -34.97 -11.70
N LYS A 192 -18.49 -35.49 -11.53
CA LYS A 192 -18.23 -36.93 -11.50
C LYS A 192 -18.96 -37.63 -10.36
N LYS A 193 -18.98 -37.02 -9.17
CA LYS A 193 -19.75 -37.52 -8.01
C LYS A 193 -21.27 -37.53 -8.26
N LYS A 194 -21.78 -36.52 -8.97
CA LYS A 194 -23.21 -36.42 -9.31
C LYS A 194 -23.66 -37.44 -10.38
N HIS A 195 -22.75 -37.89 -11.24
CA HIS A 195 -23.04 -38.97 -12.20
C HIS A 195 -22.89 -40.38 -11.62
N LEU A 196 -22.27 -40.50 -10.44
CA LEU A 196 -22.09 -41.76 -9.71
C LEU A 196 -23.15 -42.01 -8.62
N SER A 197 -24.09 -41.06 -8.44
CA SER A 197 -25.25 -41.13 -7.52
C SER A 197 -26.54 -41.21 -8.32
#